data_AF-A0A6P0RG34-F1
#
_entry.id   AF-A0A6P0RG34-F1
#
_cell.length_a   1.000
_cell.length_b   1.000
_cell.length_c   1.000
_cell.angle_alpha   90.00
_cell.angle_beta   90.00
_cell.angle_gamma   90.00
#
_symmetry.space_group_name_H-M   'P 1'
#
loop_
_entity.id
_entity.type
_entity.pdbx_description
1 polymer ?
#
loop_
_entity_poly.entity_id
_entity_poly.type
_entity_poly.pdbx_seq_one_letter_code
_entity_poly.pdbx_strand_id
1 'polypeptide(L)'
;MSKKYSELSFKLKYVDNHGTAQGLFAQKGFANEEAIILGKERLIYEDIANSTTRDNRLILAISPTASLSKKVSNQLINEAALVLEIHQINALDLKRFIDRINSKKQAEITKQQFIEAAEGHLFYTVNCPECGATINLSRLNKTSYTYCRFCETIFQQNQDLMTKGSKYRTCDECQMFDRVQGYTEFYFYFLLIIYGYSFKRRYLCDNCADKVFWKTLLINFLFIVGIIPSIWIKIKSLMNRDSELEELAKANALARIGNYQQADVIYSQLYNHYPNHPGLLMNEGLGHLFGNDGLGGAERFKRSLGYCSNYYPVINLIQKIQSTSQQQTNNTNNNN
;
A
#
# COMPACT_ATOMS: atom_id res chain seq x y z
N MET A 1 17.27 -11.65 4.84
CA MET A 1 18.26 -11.71 3.74
C MET A 1 17.58 -12.18 2.46
N SER A 2 17.34 -11.29 1.50
CA SER A 2 16.82 -11.65 0.17
C SER A 2 17.95 -12.33 -0.62
N LYS A 3 17.74 -13.57 -1.07
CA LYS A 3 18.62 -14.18 -2.07
C LYS A 3 18.70 -13.24 -3.28
N LYS A 4 19.92 -12.84 -3.65
CA LYS A 4 20.18 -11.98 -4.81
C LYS A 4 20.00 -12.85 -6.06
N TYR A 5 18.75 -13.07 -6.46
CA TYR A 5 18.45 -13.71 -7.73
C TYR A 5 18.79 -12.72 -8.84
N SER A 6 19.64 -13.12 -9.79
CA SER A 6 19.85 -12.41 -11.05
C SER A 6 18.69 -12.61 -12.02
N GLU A 7 17.91 -13.67 -11.82
CA GLU A 7 16.79 -14.05 -12.66
C GLU A 7 15.68 -14.75 -11.86
N LEU A 8 14.43 -14.51 -12.24
CA LEU A 8 13.25 -15.20 -11.72
C LEU A 8 12.46 -15.84 -12.87
N SER A 9 12.19 -17.14 -12.77
CA SER A 9 11.28 -17.85 -13.68
C SER A 9 9.91 -18.06 -13.01
N PHE A 10 8.83 -17.86 -13.76
CA PHE A 10 7.47 -18.02 -13.25
C PHE A 10 6.50 -18.47 -14.33
N LYS A 11 5.26 -18.77 -13.91
CA LYS A 11 4.12 -18.96 -14.81
C LYS A 11 3.11 -17.85 -14.58
N LEU A 12 2.39 -17.46 -15.63
CA LEU A 12 1.41 -16.39 -15.54
C LEU A 12 0.15 -16.64 -16.36
N LYS A 13 -0.95 -16.02 -15.95
CA LYS A 13 -2.13 -15.77 -16.79
C LYS A 13 -2.41 -14.27 -16.81
N TYR A 14 -2.85 -13.75 -17.96
CA TYR A 14 -3.38 -12.39 -18.01
C TYR A 14 -4.73 -12.35 -17.29
N VAL A 15 -5.08 -11.23 -16.70
CA VAL A 15 -6.35 -11.02 -16.01
C VAL A 15 -7.11 -9.93 -16.73
N ASP A 16 -8.39 -10.17 -17.00
CA ASP A 16 -9.26 -9.21 -17.69
C ASP A 16 -9.80 -8.09 -16.77
N ASN A 17 -10.58 -7.19 -17.35
CA ASN A 17 -11.27 -6.11 -16.65
C ASN A 17 -12.31 -6.58 -15.61
N HIS A 18 -12.74 -7.84 -15.68
CA HIS A 18 -13.62 -8.47 -14.69
C HIS A 18 -12.84 -9.16 -13.56
N GLY A 19 -11.51 -9.16 -13.63
CA GLY A 19 -10.67 -9.83 -12.65
C GLY A 19 -10.59 -11.35 -12.86
N THR A 20 -10.91 -11.84 -14.06
CA THR A 20 -10.85 -13.27 -14.41
C THR A 20 -9.56 -13.59 -15.15
N ALA A 21 -8.89 -14.68 -14.77
CA ALA A 21 -7.70 -15.15 -15.46
C ALA A 21 -8.05 -15.70 -16.85
N GLN A 22 -7.41 -15.16 -17.89
CA GLN A 22 -7.63 -15.55 -19.28
C GLN A 22 -6.80 -16.77 -19.68
N GLY A 23 -7.38 -17.61 -20.55
CA GLY A 23 -6.72 -18.76 -21.16
C GLY A 23 -6.69 -20.03 -20.30
N LEU A 24 -6.71 -21.18 -20.97
CA LEU A 24 -6.68 -22.49 -20.30
C LEU A 24 -5.33 -22.74 -19.61
N PHE A 25 -4.22 -22.41 -20.27
CA PHE A 25 -2.87 -22.70 -19.80
C PHE A 25 -2.10 -21.44 -19.39
N ALA A 26 -1.33 -21.55 -18.31
CA ALA A 26 -0.42 -20.48 -17.91
C ALA A 26 0.79 -20.39 -18.87
N GLN A 27 1.16 -19.17 -19.23
CA GLN A 27 2.34 -18.87 -20.05
C GLN A 27 3.60 -18.85 -19.18
N LYS A 28 4.76 -19.13 -19.76
CA LYS A 28 6.05 -18.97 -19.06
C LYS A 28 6.42 -17.49 -19.00
N GLY A 29 6.93 -17.04 -17.86
CA GLY A 29 7.48 -15.71 -17.67
C GLY A 29 8.88 -15.77 -17.09
N PHE A 30 9.71 -14.79 -17.43
CA PHE A 30 11.06 -14.63 -16.93
C PHE A 30 11.29 -13.16 -16.59
N ALA A 31 12.02 -12.88 -15.52
CA ALA A 31 12.43 -11.52 -15.18
C ALA A 31 13.93 -11.53 -14.90
N ASN A 32 14.68 -10.70 -15.62
CA ASN A 32 16.13 -10.53 -15.47
C ASN A 32 16.47 -9.04 -15.26
N GLU A 33 17.73 -8.64 -15.32
CA GLU A 33 18.15 -7.25 -15.09
C GLU A 33 17.69 -6.26 -16.17
N GLU A 34 17.32 -6.74 -17.36
CA GLU A 34 16.96 -5.89 -18.49
C GLU A 34 15.45 -5.68 -18.64
N ALA A 35 14.67 -6.77 -18.54
CA ALA A 35 13.26 -6.79 -18.87
C ALA A 35 12.50 -7.92 -18.17
N ILE A 36 11.17 -7.82 -18.24
CA ILE A 36 10.24 -8.92 -17.98
C ILE A 36 9.83 -9.52 -19.32
N ILE A 37 10.01 -10.83 -19.47
CA ILE A 37 9.59 -11.60 -20.63
C ILE A 37 8.29 -12.31 -20.29
N LEU A 38 7.22 -12.02 -21.04
CA LEU A 38 5.88 -12.59 -20.88
C LEU A 38 5.56 -13.48 -22.09
N GLY A 39 5.92 -14.76 -22.00
CA GLY A 39 5.87 -15.68 -23.14
C GLY A 39 6.95 -15.35 -24.17
N LYS A 40 6.57 -14.65 -25.24
CA LYS A 40 7.49 -14.15 -26.29
C LYS A 40 7.63 -12.62 -26.28
N GLU A 41 6.84 -11.94 -25.45
CA GLU A 41 6.78 -10.49 -25.39
C GLU A 41 7.82 -9.97 -24.39
N ARG A 42 8.51 -8.89 -24.73
CA ARG A 42 9.49 -8.23 -23.86
C ARG A 42 8.91 -6.92 -23.35
N LEU A 43 8.89 -6.74 -22.04
CA LEU A 43 8.49 -5.50 -21.36
C LEU A 43 9.70 -4.95 -20.60
N ILE A 44 10.24 -3.82 -21.03
CA ILE A 44 11.36 -3.16 -20.36
C ILE A 44 10.88 -2.48 -19.07
N TYR A 45 11.75 -2.38 -18.07
CA TYR A 45 11.38 -1.85 -16.75
C TYR A 45 11.02 -0.37 -16.78
N GLU A 46 11.66 0.39 -17.65
CA GLU A 46 11.48 1.82 -17.86
C GLU A 46 10.05 2.16 -18.32
N ASP A 47 9.38 1.22 -18.98
CA ASP A 47 7.98 1.34 -19.40
C ASP A 47 6.99 1.11 -18.26
N ILE A 48 7.44 0.61 -17.11
CA ILE A 48 6.59 0.36 -15.94
C ILE A 48 6.60 1.60 -15.04
N ALA A 49 5.53 2.36 -15.04
CA ALA A 49 5.39 3.55 -14.20
C ALA A 49 5.28 3.20 -12.71
N ASN A 50 4.53 2.14 -12.38
CA ASN A 50 4.36 1.67 -11.01
C ASN A 50 4.01 0.18 -10.96
N SER A 51 4.21 -0.44 -9.80
CA SER A 51 3.81 -1.83 -9.57
C SER A 51 3.13 -2.02 -8.22
N THR A 52 2.15 -2.90 -8.16
CA THR A 52 1.54 -3.35 -6.90
C THR A 52 1.16 -4.83 -6.97
N THR A 53 0.88 -5.43 -5.82
CA THR A 53 0.46 -6.83 -5.75
C THR A 53 -0.74 -7.01 -4.84
N ARG A 54 -1.61 -7.93 -5.21
CA ARG A 54 -2.70 -8.41 -4.37
C ARG A 54 -2.77 -9.92 -4.46
N ASP A 55 -2.50 -10.60 -3.35
CA ASP A 55 -2.41 -12.07 -3.33
C ASP A 55 -1.38 -12.60 -4.33
N ASN A 56 -1.81 -13.40 -5.31
CA ASN A 56 -0.98 -13.91 -6.39
C ASN A 56 -1.02 -13.02 -7.65
N ARG A 57 -1.66 -11.85 -7.60
CA ARG A 57 -1.76 -10.95 -8.75
C ARG A 57 -0.73 -9.84 -8.67
N LEU A 58 0.01 -9.65 -9.75
CA LEU A 58 0.90 -8.53 -10.00
C LEU A 58 0.18 -7.54 -10.93
N ILE A 59 0.17 -6.27 -10.55
CA ILE A 59 -0.43 -5.18 -11.32
C ILE A 59 0.71 -4.26 -11.70
N LEU A 60 0.88 -4.03 -13.01
CA LEU A 60 1.88 -3.13 -13.57
C LEU A 60 1.16 -1.96 -14.23
N ALA A 61 1.32 -0.77 -13.68
CA ALA A 61 0.90 0.46 -14.35
C ALA A 61 1.94 0.78 -15.42
N ILE A 62 1.50 0.91 -16.66
CA ILE A 62 2.37 1.11 -17.82
C ILE A 62 2.40 2.60 -18.16
N SER A 63 3.58 3.10 -18.51
CA SER A 63 3.75 4.49 -18.95
C SER A 63 2.96 4.73 -20.24
N PRO A 64 2.27 5.88 -20.38
CA PRO A 64 1.59 6.24 -21.64
C PRO A 64 2.54 6.31 -22.86
N THR A 65 3.85 6.48 -22.61
CA THR A 65 4.88 6.54 -23.65
C THR A 65 5.52 5.19 -23.96
N ALA A 66 5.05 4.09 -23.34
CA ALA A 66 5.64 2.77 -23.50
C ALA A 66 5.46 2.22 -24.92
N SER A 67 6.51 1.62 -25.48
CA SER A 67 6.44 0.97 -26.78
C SER A 67 6.12 -0.51 -26.61
N LEU A 68 4.82 -0.82 -26.55
CA LEU A 68 4.33 -2.18 -26.33
C LEU A 68 4.05 -2.91 -27.64
N SER A 69 4.24 -4.23 -27.64
CA SER A 69 3.76 -5.05 -28.74
C SER A 69 2.24 -5.08 -28.77
N LYS A 70 1.65 -5.24 -29.97
CA LYS A 70 0.19 -5.33 -30.16
C LYS A 70 -0.47 -6.35 -29.22
N LYS A 71 0.23 -7.46 -28.94
CA LYS A 71 -0.27 -8.49 -28.04
C LYS A 71 -0.37 -7.99 -26.60
N VAL A 72 0.64 -7.30 -26.08
CA VAL A 72 0.61 -6.75 -24.72
C VAL A 72 -0.39 -5.59 -24.62
N SER A 73 -0.44 -4.70 -25.62
CA SER A 73 -1.39 -3.59 -25.65
C SER A 73 -2.84 -4.05 -25.56
N ASN A 74 -3.19 -5.14 -26.26
CA ASN A 74 -4.54 -5.73 -26.20
C ASN A 74 -4.89 -6.36 -24.84
N GLN A 75 -3.92 -6.54 -23.95
CA GLN A 75 -4.10 -7.10 -22.61
C GLN A 75 -4.16 -6.01 -21.53
N LEU A 76 -4.02 -4.74 -21.90
CA LEU A 76 -4.14 -3.63 -20.97
C LEU A 76 -5.59 -3.41 -20.54
N ILE A 77 -5.80 -3.28 -19.24
CA ILE A 77 -7.04 -2.82 -18.65
C ILE A 77 -7.02 -1.28 -18.66
N ASN A 78 -8.06 -0.69 -19.23
CA ASN A 78 -8.22 0.77 -19.38
C ASN A 78 -6.98 1.43 -20.02
N GLU A 79 -6.33 0.73 -20.95
CA GLU A 79 -5.14 1.21 -21.69
C GLU A 79 -3.94 1.60 -20.82
N ALA A 80 -3.96 1.29 -19.52
CA ALA A 80 -2.98 1.80 -18.57
C ALA A 80 -2.38 0.74 -17.63
N ALA A 81 -3.04 -0.40 -17.45
CA ALA A 81 -2.60 -1.40 -16.47
C ALA A 81 -2.57 -2.81 -17.04
N LEU A 82 -1.48 -3.53 -16.78
CA LEU A 82 -1.37 -4.97 -17.04
C LEU A 82 -1.56 -5.73 -15.73
N VAL A 83 -2.49 -6.68 -15.71
CA VAL A 83 -2.75 -7.51 -14.52
C VAL A 83 -2.39 -8.96 -14.82
N LEU A 84 -1.48 -9.51 -14.02
CA LEU A 84 -0.91 -10.85 -14.20
C LEU A 84 -1.21 -11.69 -12.96
N GLU A 85 -1.86 -12.84 -13.13
CA GLU A 85 -1.95 -13.86 -12.10
C GLU A 85 -0.69 -14.73 -12.14
N ILE A 86 0.11 -14.67 -11.09
CA ILE A 86 1.45 -15.29 -10.99
C ILE A 86 1.35 -16.64 -10.30
N HIS A 87 2.09 -17.61 -10.82
CA HIS A 87 2.23 -18.97 -10.29
C HIS A 87 3.71 -19.35 -10.16
N GLN A 88 3.98 -20.42 -9.40
CA GLN A 88 5.31 -20.99 -9.09
C GLN A 88 6.18 -20.17 -8.14
N ILE A 89 6.07 -18.85 -8.17
CA ILE A 89 6.74 -17.95 -7.23
C ILE A 89 5.73 -17.04 -6.52
N ASN A 90 6.15 -16.38 -5.46
CA ASN A 90 5.36 -15.35 -4.80
C ASN A 90 5.32 -14.09 -5.67
N ALA A 91 4.12 -13.56 -5.97
CA ALA A 91 3.95 -12.33 -6.73
C ALA A 91 4.66 -11.13 -6.09
N LEU A 92 4.73 -11.09 -4.75
CA LEU A 92 5.46 -10.06 -4.00
C LEU A 92 6.97 -10.11 -4.26
N ASP A 93 7.56 -11.29 -4.42
CA ASP A 93 8.98 -11.43 -4.70
C ASP A 93 9.30 -10.93 -6.12
N LEU A 94 8.43 -11.26 -7.08
CA LEU A 94 8.52 -10.73 -8.45
C LEU A 94 8.38 -9.21 -8.46
N LYS A 95 7.38 -8.65 -7.75
CA LYS A 95 7.20 -7.21 -7.59
C LYS A 95 8.45 -6.53 -7.02
N ARG A 96 9.00 -7.06 -5.92
CA ARG A 96 10.22 -6.53 -5.29
C ARG A 96 11.41 -6.58 -6.26
N PHE A 97 11.52 -7.62 -7.08
CA PHE A 97 12.55 -7.70 -8.12
C PHE A 97 12.40 -6.59 -9.16
N ILE A 98 11.20 -6.43 -9.71
CA ILE A 98 10.85 -5.38 -10.70
C ILE A 98 11.14 -4.00 -10.12
N ASP A 99 10.64 -3.71 -8.91
CA ASP A 99 10.81 -2.40 -8.27
C ASP A 99 12.26 -2.05 -8.02
N ARG A 100 13.10 -3.01 -7.61
CA ARG A 100 14.54 -2.77 -7.41
C ARG A 100 15.22 -2.33 -8.69
N ILE A 101 14.97 -3.02 -9.80
CA ILE A 101 15.61 -2.71 -11.07
C ILE A 101 15.08 -1.39 -11.62
N ASN A 102 13.76 -1.26 -11.70
CA ASN A 102 13.12 -0.06 -12.23
C ASN A 102 13.52 1.20 -11.45
N SER A 103 13.47 1.14 -10.12
CA SER A 103 13.83 2.29 -9.27
C SER A 103 15.30 2.69 -9.40
N LYS A 104 16.21 1.73 -9.56
CA LYS A 104 17.64 2.01 -9.82
C LYS A 104 17.84 2.71 -11.16
N LYS A 105 17.23 2.19 -12.24
CA LYS A 105 17.32 2.81 -13.57
C LYS A 105 16.71 4.22 -13.60
N GLN A 106 15.55 4.40 -12.97
CA GLN A 106 14.91 5.72 -12.84
C GLN A 106 15.83 6.70 -12.10
N ALA A 107 16.49 6.25 -11.01
CA ALA A 107 17.43 7.08 -10.28
C ALA A 107 18.66 7.48 -11.13
N GLU A 108 19.19 6.59 -11.98
CA GLU A 108 20.28 6.89 -12.90
C GLU A 108 19.88 7.92 -13.96
N ILE A 109 18.69 7.76 -14.57
CA ILE A 109 18.13 8.73 -15.53
C ILE A 109 17.96 10.09 -14.85
N THR A 110 17.35 10.13 -13.66
CA THR A 110 17.18 11.37 -12.92
C THR A 110 18.53 12.01 -12.57
N LYS A 111 19.52 11.23 -12.13
CA LYS A 111 20.86 11.75 -11.85
C LYS A 111 21.44 12.49 -13.06
N GLN A 112 21.32 11.89 -14.25
CA GLN A 112 21.82 12.46 -15.48
C GLN A 112 21.11 13.78 -15.81
N GLN A 113 19.77 13.84 -15.66
CA GLN A 113 18.99 15.06 -15.83
C GLN A 113 19.43 16.20 -14.88
N PHE A 114 19.74 15.88 -13.62
CA PHE A 114 20.25 16.87 -12.66
C PHE A 114 21.66 17.36 -13.04
N ILE A 115 22.52 16.49 -13.55
CA ILE A 115 23.86 16.89 -14.03
C ILE A 115 23.75 17.82 -15.23
N GLU A 116 22.90 17.47 -16.20
CA GLU A 116 22.65 18.29 -17.41
C GLU A 116 22.04 19.65 -17.07
N ALA A 117 21.21 19.72 -16.02
CA ALA A 117 20.63 20.96 -15.51
C ALA A 117 21.59 21.78 -14.61
N ALA A 118 22.85 21.36 -14.42
CA ALA A 118 23.79 21.95 -13.46
C ALA A 118 23.31 21.94 -11.98
N GLU A 119 22.32 21.10 -11.67
CA GLU A 119 21.71 20.92 -10.35
C GLU A 119 22.17 19.62 -9.67
N GLY A 120 23.26 18.99 -10.14
CA GLY A 120 23.74 17.69 -9.65
C GLY A 120 23.90 17.57 -8.12
N HIS A 121 24.15 18.69 -7.44
CA HIS A 121 24.25 18.78 -5.97
C HIS A 121 22.91 18.56 -5.24
N LEU A 122 21.77 18.72 -5.92
CA LEU A 122 20.43 18.47 -5.38
C LEU A 122 20.01 17.00 -5.53
N PHE A 123 20.76 16.19 -6.28
CA PHE A 123 20.47 14.78 -6.47
C PHE A 123 20.82 13.97 -5.22
N TYR A 124 19.83 13.26 -4.68
CA TYR A 124 20.01 12.43 -3.49
C TYR A 124 19.11 11.20 -3.54
N THR A 125 19.68 10.04 -3.22
CA THR A 125 18.97 8.76 -3.18
C THR A 125 19.35 7.93 -1.96
N VAL A 126 18.44 7.06 -1.54
CA VAL A 126 18.64 6.09 -0.45
C VAL A 126 18.09 4.74 -0.87
N ASN A 127 18.74 3.65 -0.49
CA ASN A 127 18.21 2.30 -0.71
C ASN A 127 17.33 1.88 0.48
N CYS A 128 16.16 1.31 0.19
CA CYS A 128 15.28 0.78 1.20
C CYS A 128 15.89 -0.50 1.84
N PRO A 129 16.04 -0.58 3.18
CA PRO A 129 16.59 -1.76 3.84
C PRO A 129 15.69 -3.00 3.74
N GLU A 130 14.37 -2.84 3.59
CA GLU A 130 13.42 -3.95 3.50
C GLU A 130 13.38 -4.58 2.10
N CYS A 131 13.16 -3.76 1.06
CA CYS A 131 12.95 -4.26 -0.30
C CYS A 131 14.13 -4.03 -1.25
N GLY A 132 15.14 -3.22 -0.87
CA GLY A 132 16.31 -2.89 -1.69
C GLY A 132 16.06 -1.89 -2.81
N ALA A 133 14.85 -1.33 -2.94
CA ALA A 133 14.54 -0.35 -3.98
C ALA A 133 15.24 0.99 -3.73
N THR A 134 15.61 1.68 -4.80
CA THR A 134 16.26 3.00 -4.75
C THR A 134 15.20 4.10 -4.66
N ILE A 135 15.21 4.86 -3.58
CA ILE A 135 14.28 5.94 -3.32
C ILE A 135 14.97 7.25 -3.71
N ASN A 136 14.38 7.96 -4.66
CA ASN A 136 14.81 9.30 -5.03
C ASN A 136 14.23 10.33 -4.04
N LEU A 137 15.11 11.07 -3.38
CA LEU A 137 14.81 12.11 -2.40
C LEU A 137 15.35 13.48 -2.85
N SER A 138 15.68 13.62 -4.13
CA SER A 138 16.21 14.87 -4.69
C SER A 138 15.23 16.02 -4.48
N ARG A 139 15.75 17.21 -4.18
CA ARG A 139 14.98 18.44 -3.84
C ARG A 139 14.09 18.35 -2.58
N LEU A 140 14.11 17.23 -1.85
CA LEU A 140 13.40 17.13 -0.58
C LEU A 140 14.33 17.50 0.58
N ASN A 141 13.75 18.08 1.63
CA ASN A 141 14.47 18.29 2.88
C ASN A 141 14.91 16.94 3.46
N LYS A 142 16.13 16.89 3.98
CA LYS A 142 16.61 15.73 4.74
C LYS A 142 15.83 15.65 6.05
N THR A 143 15.22 14.50 6.31
CA THR A 143 14.38 14.26 7.48
C THR A 143 14.82 12.99 8.21
N SER A 144 14.40 12.84 9.48
CA SER A 144 14.82 11.70 10.33
C SER A 144 14.32 10.35 9.84
N TYR A 145 13.19 10.33 9.13
CA TYR A 145 12.62 9.15 8.52
C TYR A 145 12.61 9.25 7.00
N THR A 146 12.58 8.09 6.36
CA THR A 146 12.35 7.91 4.93
C THR A 146 11.23 6.90 4.73
N TYR A 147 10.31 7.21 3.81
CA TYR A 147 9.25 6.31 3.41
C TYR A 147 9.58 5.63 2.08
N CYS A 148 9.44 4.31 2.01
CA CYS A 148 9.61 3.56 0.78
C CYS A 148 8.25 3.38 0.08
N ARG A 149 7.99 4.12 -1.02
CA ARG A 149 6.75 3.96 -1.81
C ARG A 149 6.55 2.56 -2.42
N PHE A 150 7.60 1.76 -2.52
CA PHE A 150 7.55 0.44 -3.15
C PHE A 150 7.06 -0.65 -2.19
N CYS A 151 7.47 -0.61 -0.92
CA CYS A 151 7.05 -1.62 0.08
C CYS A 151 6.34 -1.02 1.29
N GLU A 152 6.03 0.28 1.22
CA GLU A 152 5.28 1.07 2.20
C GLU A 152 5.92 1.10 3.60
N THR A 153 7.21 0.74 3.68
CA THR A 153 7.99 0.72 4.92
C THR A 153 8.52 2.10 5.26
N ILE A 154 8.53 2.42 6.55
CA ILE A 154 9.18 3.61 7.12
C ILE A 154 10.45 3.15 7.84
N PHE A 155 11.55 3.84 7.62
CA PHE A 155 12.84 3.52 8.25
C PHE A 155 13.60 4.80 8.58
N GLN A 156 14.53 4.72 9.54
CA GLN A 156 15.36 5.84 9.96
C GLN A 156 16.60 5.99 9.08
N GLN A 157 17.31 7.12 9.20
CA GLN A 157 18.53 7.39 8.43
C GLN A 157 19.63 6.33 8.60
N ASN A 158 19.72 5.70 9.77
CA ASN A 158 20.64 4.60 10.06
C ASN A 158 20.21 3.25 9.44
N GLN A 159 19.14 3.24 8.63
CA GLN A 159 18.55 2.07 7.98
C GLN A 159 17.85 1.09 8.92
N ASP A 160 17.58 1.49 10.16
CA ASP A 160 16.77 0.68 11.06
C ASP A 160 15.31 0.67 10.61
N LEU A 161 14.79 -0.56 10.49
CA LEU A 161 13.39 -0.80 10.16
C LEU A 161 12.52 -0.46 11.37
N MET A 162 11.60 0.47 11.18
CA MET A 162 10.59 0.75 12.19
C MET A 162 9.43 -0.24 12.06
N THR A 163 8.75 -0.53 13.17
CA THR A 163 7.44 -1.19 13.18
C THR A 163 7.36 -2.48 12.36
N LYS A 164 8.38 -3.36 12.43
CA LYS A 164 8.46 -4.63 11.68
C LYS A 164 8.27 -4.49 10.16
N GLY A 165 8.73 -3.39 9.57
CA GLY A 165 8.81 -3.19 8.11
C GLY A 165 7.44 -3.10 7.44
N SER A 166 7.24 -3.84 6.35
CA SER A 166 6.04 -3.74 5.50
C SER A 166 4.75 -4.30 6.12
N LYS A 167 4.79 -4.78 7.38
CA LYS A 167 3.59 -5.25 8.09
C LYS A 167 2.71 -4.10 8.55
N TYR A 168 3.32 -2.96 8.88
CA TYR A 168 2.64 -1.75 9.30
C TYR A 168 2.67 -0.73 8.17
N ARG A 169 1.49 -0.30 7.75
CA ARG A 169 1.29 0.57 6.59
C ARG A 169 -0.09 1.21 6.64
N THR A 170 -0.36 2.14 5.73
CA THR A 170 -1.68 2.77 5.61
C THR A 170 -2.71 1.74 5.15
N CYS A 171 -3.82 1.63 5.87
CA CYS A 171 -4.91 0.73 5.51
C CYS A 171 -5.76 1.32 4.37
N ASP A 172 -5.95 0.57 3.28
CA ASP A 172 -6.79 0.99 2.15
C ASP A 172 -8.21 1.42 2.57
N GLU A 173 -8.78 0.76 3.58
CA GLU A 173 -10.17 0.96 4.00
C GLU A 173 -10.37 2.24 4.84
N CYS A 174 -9.50 2.48 5.83
CA CYS A 174 -9.67 3.58 6.78
C CYS A 174 -8.57 4.65 6.72
N GLN A 175 -7.56 4.46 5.88
CA GLN A 175 -6.41 5.35 5.70
C GLN A 175 -5.57 5.59 6.96
N MET A 176 -5.81 4.83 8.04
CA MET A 176 -4.96 4.86 9.24
C MET A 176 -3.73 3.97 9.02
N PHE A 177 -2.56 4.42 9.47
CA PHE A 177 -1.36 3.61 9.63
C PHE A 177 -1.58 2.57 10.74
N ASP A 178 -1.50 1.31 10.38
CA ASP A 178 -1.72 0.19 11.29
C ASP A 178 -1.12 -1.08 10.70
N ARG A 179 -1.21 -2.18 11.42
CA ARG A 179 -0.85 -3.49 10.90
C ARG A 179 -1.88 -3.94 9.86
N VAL A 180 -1.46 -4.14 8.61
CA VAL A 180 -2.35 -4.55 7.51
C VAL A 180 -2.06 -5.98 7.09
N GLN A 181 -3.08 -6.84 7.17
CA GLN A 181 -2.97 -8.25 6.81
C GLN A 181 -4.19 -8.76 6.06
N GLY A 182 -4.04 -9.89 5.36
CA GLY A 182 -5.13 -10.52 4.60
C GLY A 182 -6.08 -11.29 5.51
N TYR A 183 -7.37 -10.95 5.47
CA TYR A 183 -8.48 -11.62 6.13
C TYR A 183 -9.44 -12.22 5.10
N THR A 184 -10.07 -13.33 5.45
CA THR A 184 -11.07 -13.99 4.59
C THR A 184 -12.46 -13.69 5.15
N GLU A 185 -13.22 -12.88 4.42
CA GLU A 185 -14.63 -12.61 4.69
C GLU A 185 -15.45 -13.77 4.11
N PHE A 186 -16.15 -14.51 4.97
CA PHE A 186 -16.91 -15.71 4.60
C PHE A 186 -18.39 -15.54 4.97
N TYR A 187 -19.25 -15.77 3.99
CA TYR A 187 -20.71 -15.78 4.14
C TYR A 187 -21.24 -17.15 3.80
N PHE A 188 -22.04 -17.70 4.71
CA PHE A 188 -22.78 -18.92 4.48
C PHE A 188 -24.26 -18.63 4.66
N TYR A 189 -25.07 -19.00 3.67
CA TYR A 189 -26.52 -18.91 3.76
C TYR A 189 -27.12 -20.28 3.48
N PHE A 190 -28.06 -20.68 4.33
CA PHE A 190 -28.84 -21.89 4.17
C PHE A 190 -30.32 -21.53 4.23
N LEU A 191 -30.97 -21.53 3.07
CA LEU A 191 -32.42 -21.60 2.95
C LEU A 191 -32.77 -23.08 2.75
N LEU A 192 -33.89 -23.57 3.32
CA LEU A 192 -34.27 -24.98 3.43
C LEU A 192 -34.00 -25.90 2.20
N ILE A 193 -33.91 -25.35 0.99
CA ILE A 193 -33.65 -26.07 -0.28
C ILE A 193 -32.37 -25.58 -0.99
N ILE A 194 -31.85 -24.39 -0.66
CA ILE A 194 -30.72 -23.76 -1.35
C ILE A 194 -29.63 -23.42 -0.32
N TYR A 195 -28.48 -24.07 -0.46
CA TYR A 195 -27.26 -23.67 0.24
C TYR A 195 -26.36 -22.91 -0.72
N GLY A 196 -25.65 -21.92 -0.20
CA GLY A 196 -24.59 -21.24 -0.93
C GLY A 196 -23.58 -20.61 0.00
N TYR A 197 -22.40 -20.34 -0.54
CA TYR A 197 -21.34 -19.68 0.18
C TYR A 197 -20.64 -18.66 -0.72
N SER A 198 -20.12 -17.62 -0.09
CA SER A 198 -19.26 -16.64 -0.75
C SER A 198 -18.06 -16.37 0.14
N PHE A 199 -16.88 -16.29 -0.46
CA PHE A 199 -15.67 -15.90 0.23
C PHE A 199 -14.96 -14.80 -0.52
N LYS A 200 -14.40 -13.84 0.21
CA LYS A 200 -13.62 -12.73 -0.34
C LYS A 200 -12.42 -12.46 0.55
N ARG A 201 -11.23 -12.36 -0.04
CA ARG A 201 -10.03 -11.97 0.69
C ARG A 201 -9.89 -10.45 0.67
N ARG A 202 -9.68 -9.84 1.85
CA ARG A 202 -9.49 -8.39 2.04
C ARG A 202 -8.22 -8.15 2.85
N TYR A 203 -7.48 -7.10 2.54
CA TYR A 203 -6.35 -6.67 3.35
C TYR A 203 -6.78 -5.46 4.16
N LEU A 204 -6.83 -5.62 5.48
CA LEU A 204 -7.42 -4.67 6.40
C LEU A 204 -6.48 -4.44 7.57
N CYS A 205 -6.63 -3.30 8.25
CA CYS A 205 -6.09 -3.14 9.59
C CYS A 205 -6.89 -3.93 10.62
N ASP A 206 -6.32 -4.12 11.81
CA ASP A 206 -6.95 -4.90 12.88
C ASP A 206 -8.33 -4.31 13.29
N ASN A 207 -8.47 -2.98 13.32
CA ASN A 207 -9.75 -2.32 13.59
C ASN A 207 -10.81 -2.54 12.50
N CYS A 208 -10.42 -2.50 11.23
CA CYS A 208 -11.34 -2.77 10.12
C CYS A 208 -11.70 -4.27 10.06
N ALA A 209 -10.77 -5.14 10.41
CA ALA A 209 -11.02 -6.57 10.55
C ALA A 209 -12.04 -6.88 11.66
N ASP A 210 -12.00 -6.15 12.78
CA ASP A 210 -12.99 -6.30 13.86
C ASP A 210 -14.41 -5.97 13.40
N LYS A 211 -14.57 -4.91 12.59
CA LYS A 211 -15.87 -4.60 11.95
C LYS A 211 -16.35 -5.71 11.03
N VAL A 212 -15.44 -6.30 10.24
CA VAL A 212 -15.78 -7.44 9.38
C VAL A 212 -16.15 -8.66 10.21
N PHE A 213 -15.43 -8.93 11.31
CA PHE A 213 -15.74 -10.00 12.24
C PHE A 213 -17.17 -9.89 12.78
N TRP A 214 -17.56 -8.74 13.32
CA TRP A 214 -18.92 -8.56 13.85
C TRP A 214 -19.97 -8.71 12.76
N LYS A 215 -19.71 -8.17 11.57
CA LYS A 215 -20.61 -8.30 10.42
C LYS A 215 -20.79 -9.77 10.01
N THR A 216 -19.69 -10.53 9.84
CA THR A 216 -19.77 -11.94 9.43
C THR A 216 -20.32 -12.82 10.54
N LEU A 217 -20.00 -12.53 11.80
CA LEU A 217 -20.54 -13.26 12.96
C LEU A 217 -22.05 -13.11 13.05
N LEU A 218 -22.58 -11.89 12.93
CA LEU A 218 -24.03 -11.64 13.01
C LEU A 218 -24.78 -12.31 11.86
N ILE A 219 -24.26 -12.23 10.63
CA ILE A 219 -24.89 -12.84 9.45
C ILE A 219 -24.85 -14.37 9.54
N ASN A 220 -23.73 -14.93 9.96
CA ASN A 220 -23.56 -16.37 10.09
C ASN A 220 -24.08 -16.92 11.43
N PHE A 221 -24.61 -16.09 12.33
CA PHE A 221 -25.01 -16.52 13.68
C PHE A 221 -26.07 -17.63 13.64
N LEU A 222 -26.97 -17.59 12.66
CA LEU A 222 -27.99 -18.61 12.44
C LEU A 222 -27.41 -19.95 11.92
N PHE A 223 -26.16 -19.97 11.46
CA PHE A 223 -25.53 -21.12 10.82
C PHE A 223 -24.17 -21.42 11.45
N ILE A 224 -24.12 -22.42 12.34
CA ILE A 224 -22.93 -22.81 13.14
C ILE A 224 -21.64 -22.87 12.30
N VAL A 225 -21.72 -23.37 11.05
CA VAL A 225 -20.57 -23.51 10.14
C VAL A 225 -19.89 -22.16 9.82
N GLY A 226 -20.65 -21.08 9.68
CA GLY A 226 -20.10 -19.76 9.35
C GLY A 226 -19.51 -18.99 10.55
N ILE A 227 -19.65 -19.51 11.76
CA ILE A 227 -19.08 -18.91 12.98
C ILE A 227 -17.56 -19.15 13.04
N ILE A 228 -17.09 -20.34 12.64
CA ILE A 228 -15.67 -20.73 12.73
C ILE A 228 -14.76 -19.75 11.95
N PRO A 229 -15.03 -19.42 10.67
CA PRO A 229 -14.22 -18.44 9.94
C PRO A 229 -14.23 -17.04 10.59
N SER A 230 -15.36 -16.62 11.16
CA SER A 230 -15.47 -15.31 11.85
C SER A 230 -14.56 -15.29 13.08
N ILE A 231 -14.60 -16.31 13.95
CA ILE A 231 -13.72 -16.40 15.12
C ILE A 231 -12.24 -16.35 14.70
N TRP A 232 -11.89 -17.02 13.59
CA TRP A 232 -10.52 -16.97 13.06
C TRP A 232 -10.07 -15.56 12.67
N ILE A 233 -10.94 -14.72 12.09
CA ILE A 233 -10.64 -13.30 11.82
C ILE A 233 -10.24 -12.60 13.12
N LYS A 234 -11.02 -12.78 14.19
CA LYS A 234 -10.77 -12.14 15.49
C LYS A 234 -9.44 -12.61 16.09
N ILE A 235 -9.21 -13.92 16.15
CA ILE A 235 -7.94 -14.49 16.65
C ILE A 235 -6.75 -13.93 15.87
N LYS A 236 -6.82 -13.96 14.53
CA LYS A 236 -5.77 -13.45 13.66
C LYS A 236 -5.49 -11.95 13.86
N SER A 237 -6.54 -11.16 14.12
CA SER A 237 -6.40 -9.73 14.42
C SER A 237 -5.69 -9.44 15.74
N LEU A 238 -5.61 -10.42 16.65
CA LEU A 238 -4.95 -10.30 17.96
C LEU A 238 -3.54 -10.91 17.97
N MET A 239 -3.32 -12.01 17.23
CA MET A 239 -2.02 -12.69 17.17
C MET A 239 -0.95 -11.87 16.45
N ASN A 240 0.33 -12.01 16.82
CA ASN A 240 1.52 -11.44 16.13
C ASN A 240 1.56 -9.90 16.05
N ARG A 241 0.94 -9.20 17.00
CA ARG A 241 1.08 -7.74 17.11
C ARG A 241 2.51 -7.37 17.51
N ASP A 242 2.91 -6.16 17.18
CA ASP A 242 4.07 -5.57 17.85
C ASP A 242 3.69 -5.16 19.26
N SER A 243 4.46 -5.60 20.25
CA SER A 243 4.20 -5.30 21.67
C SER A 243 4.30 -3.79 21.91
N GLU A 244 5.18 -3.10 21.19
CA GLU A 244 5.35 -1.65 21.30
C GLU A 244 4.24 -0.85 20.60
N LEU A 245 3.38 -1.52 19.81
CA LEU A 245 2.24 -0.91 19.10
C LEU A 245 0.90 -1.57 19.48
N GLU A 246 0.84 -2.27 20.61
CA GLU A 246 -0.36 -3.00 21.01
C GLU A 246 -1.58 -2.07 21.14
N GLU A 247 -1.36 -0.87 21.70
CA GLU A 247 -2.39 0.15 21.90
C GLU A 247 -2.71 0.98 20.65
N LEU A 248 -1.98 0.79 19.53
CA LEU A 248 -2.20 1.54 18.29
C LEU A 248 -3.63 1.32 17.76
N ALA A 249 -4.12 0.09 17.79
CA ALA A 249 -5.48 -0.23 17.37
C ALA A 249 -6.52 0.55 18.21
N LYS A 250 -6.32 0.64 19.53
CA LYS A 250 -7.22 1.39 20.41
C LYS A 250 -7.18 2.90 20.12
N ALA A 251 -6.00 3.48 19.98
CA ALA A 251 -5.84 4.89 19.60
C ALA A 251 -6.53 5.20 18.27
N ASN A 252 -6.30 4.36 17.26
CA ASN A 252 -6.93 4.49 15.94
C ASN A 252 -8.46 4.39 16.01
N ALA A 253 -9.02 3.58 16.92
CA ALA A 253 -10.47 3.46 17.10
C ALA A 253 -11.06 4.74 17.70
N LEU A 254 -10.42 5.31 18.73
CA LEU A 254 -10.81 6.58 19.36
C LEU A 254 -10.71 7.76 18.39
N ALA A 255 -9.59 7.85 17.66
CA ALA A 255 -9.37 8.88 16.64
C ALA A 255 -10.48 8.86 15.58
N ARG A 256 -10.84 7.67 15.07
CA ARG A 256 -11.87 7.51 14.02
C ARG A 256 -13.28 7.93 14.43
N ILE A 257 -13.60 7.93 15.72
CA ILE A 257 -14.89 8.40 16.22
C ILE A 257 -14.83 9.88 16.66
N GLY A 258 -13.75 10.59 16.34
CA GLY A 258 -13.55 12.00 16.68
C GLY A 258 -13.10 12.25 18.12
N ASN A 259 -12.84 11.20 18.91
CA ASN A 259 -12.32 11.34 20.27
C ASN A 259 -10.79 11.46 20.27
N TYR A 260 -10.29 12.47 19.56
CA TYR A 260 -8.86 12.66 19.32
C TYR A 260 -8.10 13.00 20.60
N GLN A 261 -8.70 13.70 21.56
CA GLN A 261 -8.05 14.03 22.84
C GLN A 261 -7.62 12.79 23.61
N GLN A 262 -8.47 11.76 23.69
CA GLN A 262 -8.10 10.48 24.32
C GLN A 262 -7.13 9.68 23.45
N ALA A 263 -7.26 9.76 22.12
CA ALA A 263 -6.32 9.12 21.21
C ALA A 263 -4.90 9.70 21.35
N ASP A 264 -4.78 11.02 21.48
CA ASP A 264 -3.52 11.75 21.64
C ASP A 264 -2.75 11.32 22.89
N VAL A 265 -3.45 11.02 23.99
CA VAL A 265 -2.82 10.47 25.20
C VAL A 265 -2.13 9.14 24.89
N ILE A 266 -2.77 8.26 24.11
CA ILE A 266 -2.20 6.97 23.73
C ILE A 266 -1.07 7.16 22.71
N TYR A 267 -1.25 8.00 21.69
CA TYR A 267 -0.16 8.28 20.73
C TYR A 267 1.06 8.89 21.40
N SER A 268 0.86 9.74 22.40
CA SER A 268 1.96 10.29 23.22
C SER A 268 2.78 9.20 23.91
N GLN A 269 2.14 8.12 24.35
CA GLN A 269 2.86 6.96 24.91
C GLN A 269 3.61 6.18 23.84
N LEU A 270 3.02 6.01 22.64
CA LEU A 270 3.68 5.33 21.51
C LEU A 270 4.94 6.07 21.04
N TYR A 271 5.01 7.39 21.18
CA TYR A 271 6.22 8.16 20.87
C TYR A 271 7.41 7.87 21.78
N ASN A 272 7.21 7.25 22.95
CA ASN A 272 8.33 6.78 23.78
C ASN A 272 9.14 5.68 23.07
N HIS A 273 8.48 4.88 22.23
CA HIS A 273 9.10 3.83 21.43
C HIS A 273 9.44 4.31 20.01
N TYR A 274 8.57 5.14 19.43
CA TYR A 274 8.69 5.60 18.05
C TYR A 274 8.65 7.14 17.93
N PRO A 275 9.67 7.88 18.41
CA PRO A 275 9.63 9.33 18.48
C PRO A 275 9.27 10.00 17.14
N ASN A 276 8.19 10.80 17.14
CA ASN A 276 7.71 11.54 15.97
C ASN A 276 7.50 10.68 14.70
N HIS A 277 7.09 9.43 14.85
CA HIS A 277 6.87 8.54 13.73
C HIS A 277 5.79 9.10 12.76
N PRO A 278 6.08 9.23 11.46
CA PRO A 278 5.21 9.95 10.52
C PRO A 278 3.84 9.30 10.34
N GLY A 279 3.74 7.97 10.44
CA GLY A 279 2.47 7.26 10.41
C GLY A 279 1.60 7.48 11.66
N LEU A 280 2.21 7.69 12.84
CA LEU A 280 1.45 8.01 14.06
C LEU A 280 0.93 9.44 14.01
N LEU A 281 1.79 10.39 13.60
CA LEU A 281 1.40 11.79 13.37
C LEU A 281 0.28 11.92 12.33
N MET A 282 0.29 11.08 11.29
CA MET A 282 -0.81 11.03 10.32
C MET A 282 -2.12 10.56 10.98
N ASN A 283 -2.07 9.52 11.81
CA ASN A 283 -3.27 9.03 12.48
C ASN A 283 -3.84 10.05 13.48
N GLU A 284 -2.99 10.75 14.23
CA GLU A 284 -3.39 11.90 15.06
C GLU A 284 -4.08 12.95 14.20
N GLY A 285 -3.44 13.35 13.09
CA GLY A 285 -3.99 14.37 12.20
C GLY A 285 -5.37 14.00 11.65
N LEU A 286 -5.56 12.74 11.27
CA LEU A 286 -6.87 12.20 10.88
C LEU A 286 -7.88 12.23 12.04
N GLY A 287 -7.45 11.88 13.25
CA GLY A 287 -8.28 11.96 14.46
C GLY A 287 -8.80 13.37 14.71
N HIS A 288 -7.91 14.37 14.67
CA HIS A 288 -8.29 15.78 14.81
C HIS A 288 -9.29 16.19 13.72
N LEU A 289 -9.08 15.79 12.46
CA LEU A 289 -10.05 16.06 11.39
C LEU A 289 -11.42 15.42 11.67
N PHE A 290 -11.46 14.16 12.13
CA PHE A 290 -12.72 13.50 12.49
C PHE A 290 -13.40 14.16 13.70
N GLY A 291 -12.65 14.81 14.58
CA GLY A 291 -13.15 15.59 15.70
C GLY A 291 -13.41 17.06 15.40
N ASN A 292 -13.44 17.47 14.12
CA ASN A 292 -13.65 18.84 13.67
C ASN A 292 -12.56 19.86 14.11
N ASP A 293 -11.37 19.39 14.48
CA ASP A 293 -10.20 20.25 14.72
C ASP A 293 -9.30 20.30 13.49
N GLY A 294 -9.71 21.08 12.49
CA GLY A 294 -8.99 21.22 11.22
C GLY A 294 -7.56 21.75 11.39
N LEU A 295 -7.35 22.70 12.32
CA LEU A 295 -6.06 23.32 12.56
C LEU A 295 -5.10 22.34 13.24
N GLY A 296 -5.57 21.61 14.26
CA GLY A 296 -4.79 20.54 14.90
C GLY A 296 -4.39 19.46 13.89
N GLY A 297 -5.33 19.04 13.04
CA GLY A 297 -5.08 18.07 11.97
C GLY A 297 -3.99 18.51 11.00
N ALA A 298 -4.10 19.75 10.50
CA ALA A 298 -3.11 20.33 9.58
C ALA A 298 -1.71 20.43 10.21
N GLU A 299 -1.62 20.83 11.48
CA GLU A 299 -0.34 20.90 12.19
C GLU A 299 0.31 19.51 12.34
N ARG A 300 -0.47 18.44 12.59
CA ARG A 300 0.09 17.07 12.68
C ARG A 300 0.56 16.56 11.33
N PHE A 301 -0.14 16.87 10.25
CA PHE A 301 0.34 16.54 8.90
C PHE A 301 1.62 17.30 8.55
N LYS A 302 1.70 18.60 8.88
CA LYS A 302 2.93 19.39 8.71
C LYS A 302 4.10 18.77 9.49
N ARG A 303 3.88 18.39 10.76
CA ARG A 303 4.90 17.69 11.55
C ARG A 303 5.29 16.36 10.92
N SER A 304 4.33 15.55 10.46
CA SER A 304 4.60 14.27 9.79
C SER A 304 5.55 14.45 8.59
N LEU A 305 5.27 15.44 7.74
CA LEU A 305 6.14 15.79 6.60
C LEU A 305 7.47 16.42 7.02
N GLY A 306 7.52 17.11 8.16
CA GLY A 306 8.76 17.61 8.76
C GLY A 306 9.71 16.49 9.22
N TYR A 307 9.16 15.33 9.62
CA TYR A 307 9.94 14.16 10.02
C TYR A 307 10.13 13.13 8.90
N CYS A 308 9.32 13.17 7.84
CA CYS A 308 9.41 12.33 6.66
C CYS A 308 8.91 13.09 5.42
N SER A 309 9.80 13.80 4.74
CA SER A 309 9.44 14.72 3.64
C SER A 309 8.81 14.03 2.44
N ASN A 310 9.06 12.73 2.29
CA ASN A 310 8.51 11.90 1.20
C ASN A 310 7.36 10.98 1.65
N TYR A 311 6.68 11.28 2.77
CA TYR A 311 5.58 10.45 3.26
C TYR A 311 4.30 10.63 2.43
N TYR A 312 4.25 9.92 1.29
CA TYR A 312 3.15 9.96 0.31
C TYR A 312 1.74 9.83 0.90
N PRO A 313 1.48 8.99 1.93
CA PRO A 313 0.14 8.92 2.54
C PRO A 313 -0.41 10.29 2.98
N VAL A 314 0.43 11.13 3.62
CA VAL A 314 0.02 12.47 4.06
C VAL A 314 -0.07 13.43 2.87
N ILE A 315 0.87 13.36 1.92
CA ILE A 315 0.87 14.20 0.71
C ILE A 315 -0.45 14.00 -0.07
N ASN A 316 -0.83 12.74 -0.32
CA ASN A 316 -2.05 12.39 -1.04
C ASN A 316 -3.31 12.83 -0.28
N LEU A 317 -3.30 12.71 1.05
CA LEU A 317 -4.41 13.16 1.89
C LEU A 317 -4.62 14.68 1.80
N ILE A 318 -3.55 15.46 1.92
CA ILE A 318 -3.61 16.93 1.79
C ILE A 318 -4.14 17.32 0.41
N GLN A 319 -3.63 16.72 -0.67
CA GLN A 319 -4.09 16.97 -2.03
C GLN A 319 -5.59 16.68 -2.19
N LYS A 320 -6.08 15.58 -1.62
CA LYS A 320 -7.50 15.21 -1.65
C LYS A 320 -8.38 16.21 -0.88
N ILE A 321 -7.91 16.71 0.26
CA ILE A 321 -8.64 17.72 1.03
C ILE A 321 -8.73 19.02 0.23
N GLN A 322 -7.62 19.47 -0.33
CA GLN A 322 -7.56 20.70 -1.13
C GLN A 322 -8.48 20.66 -2.36
N SER A 323 -8.48 19.54 -3.10
CA SER A 323 -9.35 19.39 -4.28
C SER A 323 -10.84 19.37 -3.90
N THR A 324 -11.19 18.76 -2.76
CA THR A 324 -12.56 18.75 -2.25
C THR A 324 -13.03 20.15 -1.86
N SER A 325 -12.18 20.93 -1.17
CA SER A 325 -12.50 22.32 -0.79
C SER A 325 -12.71 23.22 -2.01
N GLN A 326 -11.89 23.09 -3.06
CA GLN A 326 -12.04 23.86 -4.30
C GLN A 326 -13.37 23.57 -5.00
N GLN A 327 -13.80 22.30 -5.05
CA GLN A 327 -15.08 21.92 -5.65
C GLN A 327 -16.28 22.51 -4.88
N GLN A 328 -16.20 22.55 -3.54
CA GLN A 328 -17.25 23.15 -2.72
C GLN A 328 -17.37 24.66 -2.99
N THR A 329 -16.25 25.39 -3.04
CA THR A 329 -16.26 26.83 -3.35
C THR A 329 -16.85 27.13 -4.73
N ASN A 330 -16.49 26.34 -5.76
CA ASN A 330 -17.02 26.51 -7.10
C ASN A 330 -18.54 26.25 -7.19
N ASN A 331 -19.05 25.26 -6.46
CA ASN A 331 -20.48 24.96 -6.43
C ASN A 331 -21.28 26.05 -5.70
N THR A 332 -20.74 26.66 -4.65
CA THR A 332 -21.40 27.79 -3.98
C THR A 332 -21.46 29.02 -4.88
N ASN A 333 -20.43 29.28 -5.69
CA ASN A 333 -20.40 30.41 -6.61
C ASN A 333 -21.35 30.25 -7.81
N ASN A 334 -21.67 29.02 -8.23
CA ASN A 334 -22.59 28.78 -9.36
C ASN A 334 -24.08 28.83 -8.96
N ASN A 335 -24.39 28.82 -7.65
CA ASN A 335 -25.76 28.84 -7.13
C ASN A 335 -26.20 30.22 -6.63
N ASN A 336 -25.30 31.22 -6.71
CA ASN A 336 -25.58 32.62 -6.46
C ASN A 336 -25.56 33.38 -7.78
#